data_AF-A0A653M1Y9-F1
#
_entry.id   AF-A0A653M1Y9-F1
#
_cell.length_a   1.000
_cell.length_b   1.000
_cell.length_c   1.000
_cell.angle_alpha   90.00
_cell.angle_beta   90.00
_cell.angle_gamma   90.00
#
_symmetry.space_group_name_H-M   'P 1'
#
loop_
_entity.id
_entity.type
_entity.pdbx_description
1 polymer ?
#
loop_
_entity_poly.entity_id
_entity_poly.type
_entity_poly.pdbx_seq_one_letter_code
_entity_poly.pdbx_strand_id
1 'polypeptide(L)'
;MSAFTPASEVILRHSDEFTARHVLFAGDLQDDLPAQLETASSRVHTQQYHHWQNLSHRMGEQARYGLVAQAEDVQGCDTLVYFWTKNKPEVQFQLQNLLSLLPVGCDVFVVGENRSGVRSAEGMLEQWVTLEKIDSARRCGLYHGRLDRQPTFDASAFGHTYQLNDLTVHTLPGVFSRDGLDSGSALLLSTFTAHTKGKVLDIGCGAGVLAASLPARSPKVRLWLCDVHAAAIEASKATLAANGLEGEVFASNVFSDVTGRFDMIISNPPFHEGTQTSLDAAQTLIRGAVKHLNTGGELRIVANAFLPYPQVLDETFGSHEVLAQTGRFKVYRAVYGRGAKAR
;
A
#
# COMPACT_ATOMS: atom_id res chain seq x y z
N MET A 1 6.27 -18.28 17.18
CA MET A 1 5.77 -16.89 17.23
C MET A 1 4.28 -16.94 16.95
N SER A 2 3.48 -16.07 17.57
CA SER A 2 2.04 -15.98 17.32
C SER A 2 1.76 -15.75 15.84
N ALA A 3 0.65 -16.32 15.33
CA ALA A 3 0.19 -16.08 13.97
C ALA A 3 -0.37 -14.66 13.78
N PHE A 4 -0.70 -13.99 14.89
CA PHE A 4 -1.31 -12.67 14.90
C PHE A 4 -0.30 -11.57 15.27
N THR A 5 -0.56 -10.37 14.74
CA THR A 5 0.16 -9.16 15.12
C THR A 5 -0.07 -8.80 16.59
N PRO A 6 0.84 -8.02 17.20
CA PRO A 6 0.63 -7.48 18.54
C PRO A 6 -0.70 -6.75 18.74
N ALA A 7 -1.22 -6.06 17.71
CA ALA A 7 -2.50 -5.37 17.78
C ALA A 7 -3.67 -6.37 17.81
N SER A 8 -3.66 -7.38 16.94
CA SER A 8 -4.66 -8.45 16.92
C SER A 8 -4.66 -9.27 18.22
N GLU A 9 -3.49 -9.54 18.81
CA GLU A 9 -3.40 -10.16 20.14
C GLU A 9 -4.06 -9.32 21.25
N VAL A 10 -4.03 -7.99 21.12
CA VAL A 10 -4.74 -7.11 22.07
C VAL A 10 -6.24 -7.24 21.90
N ILE A 11 -6.77 -7.26 20.67
CA ILE A 11 -8.20 -7.49 20.42
C ILE A 11 -8.65 -8.85 20.96
N LEU A 12 -7.88 -9.92 20.75
CA LEU A 12 -8.21 -11.28 21.19
C LEU A 12 -8.37 -11.41 22.72
N ARG A 13 -7.69 -10.57 23.51
CA ARG A 13 -7.84 -10.53 24.97
C ARG A 13 -9.23 -10.06 25.41
N HIS A 14 -9.96 -9.40 24.51
CA HIS A 14 -11.31 -8.89 24.71
C HIS A 14 -12.30 -9.58 23.77
N SER A 15 -12.01 -10.81 23.33
CA SER A 15 -12.85 -11.53 22.35
C SER A 15 -14.33 -11.62 22.75
N ASP A 16 -14.60 -11.85 24.04
CA ASP A 16 -15.96 -11.92 24.57
C ASP A 16 -16.80 -10.66 24.27
N GLU A 17 -16.16 -9.48 24.20
CA GLU A 17 -16.82 -8.20 23.87
C GLU A 17 -17.40 -8.17 22.45
N PHE A 18 -16.89 -8.99 21.53
CA PHE A 18 -17.25 -8.93 20.11
C PHE A 18 -18.27 -9.98 19.67
N THR A 19 -18.49 -11.03 20.47
CA THR A 19 -19.34 -12.19 20.14
C THR A 19 -20.74 -11.80 19.66
N ALA A 20 -21.35 -10.78 20.28
CA ALA A 20 -22.70 -10.32 19.97
C ALA A 20 -22.76 -9.10 19.03
N ARG A 21 -21.61 -8.63 18.51
CA ARG A 21 -21.49 -7.39 17.74
C ARG A 21 -21.41 -7.65 16.23
N HIS A 22 -21.88 -6.69 15.45
CA HIS A 22 -21.74 -6.65 14.00
C HIS A 22 -20.55 -5.76 13.63
N VAL A 23 -19.40 -6.38 13.44
CA VAL A 23 -18.10 -5.69 13.42
C VAL A 23 -17.64 -5.36 12.00
N LEU A 24 -17.28 -4.10 11.79
CA LEU A 24 -16.49 -3.65 10.65
C LEU A 24 -15.02 -3.56 11.05
N PHE A 25 -14.16 -4.29 10.36
CA PHE A 25 -12.71 -4.19 10.49
C PHE A 25 -12.12 -3.30 9.40
N ALA A 26 -11.26 -2.37 9.77
CA ALA A 26 -10.59 -1.47 8.84
C ALA A 26 -9.21 -1.02 9.34
N GLY A 27 -8.49 -0.29 8.49
CA GLY A 27 -7.13 0.19 8.77
C GLY A 27 -6.05 -0.80 8.35
N ASP A 28 -5.03 -0.96 9.19
CA ASP A 28 -3.83 -1.77 8.92
C ASP A 28 -4.02 -3.27 9.22
N LEU A 29 -4.81 -3.95 8.38
CA LEU A 29 -5.22 -5.36 8.54
C LEU A 29 -4.13 -6.37 8.13
N GLN A 30 -3.02 -6.39 8.88
CA GLN A 30 -1.82 -7.18 8.60
C GLN A 30 -1.96 -8.71 8.77
N ASP A 31 -3.05 -9.17 9.38
CA ASP A 31 -3.33 -10.59 9.61
C ASP A 31 -4.81 -10.93 9.37
N ASP A 32 -5.16 -12.20 9.55
CA ASP A 32 -6.49 -12.73 9.24
C ASP A 32 -7.46 -12.74 10.43
N LEU A 33 -7.17 -11.99 11.51
CA LEU A 33 -8.07 -11.86 12.65
C LEU A 33 -9.51 -11.49 12.26
N PRO A 34 -9.79 -10.58 11.30
CA PRO A 34 -11.16 -10.26 10.89
C PRO A 34 -11.98 -11.47 10.41
N ALA A 35 -11.31 -12.51 9.91
CA ALA A 35 -11.94 -13.75 9.46
C ALA A 35 -12.00 -14.84 10.54
N GLN A 36 -11.34 -14.65 11.69
CA GLN A 36 -11.23 -15.65 12.76
C GLN A 36 -11.90 -15.23 14.07
N LEU A 37 -12.07 -13.93 14.33
CA LEU A 37 -12.72 -13.45 15.55
C LEU A 37 -14.20 -13.85 15.54
N GLU A 38 -14.68 -14.40 16.65
CA GLU A 38 -16.09 -14.73 16.85
C GLU A 38 -16.91 -13.45 17.02
N THR A 39 -17.88 -13.23 16.13
CA THR A 39 -18.75 -12.05 16.09
C THR A 39 -20.15 -12.45 15.61
N ALA A 40 -21.14 -11.57 15.78
CA ALA A 40 -22.47 -11.80 15.19
C ALA A 40 -22.43 -11.65 13.65
N SER A 41 -21.64 -10.71 13.15
CA SER A 41 -21.16 -10.68 11.77
C SER A 41 -19.86 -9.89 11.65
N SER A 42 -19.06 -10.20 10.62
CA SER A 42 -17.82 -9.50 10.33
C SER A 42 -17.81 -8.98 8.89
N ARG A 43 -17.43 -7.71 8.74
CA ARG A 43 -17.14 -7.06 7.46
C ARG A 43 -15.73 -6.48 7.48
N VAL A 44 -15.13 -6.32 6.31
CA VAL A 44 -13.81 -5.71 6.12
C VAL A 44 -13.91 -4.66 5.04
N HIS A 45 -13.35 -3.48 5.31
CA HIS A 45 -12.99 -2.51 4.29
C HIS A 45 -11.50 -2.19 4.38
N THR A 46 -10.75 -2.36 3.29
CA THR A 46 -9.32 -2.08 3.26
C THR A 46 -8.90 -1.33 2.00
N GLN A 47 -7.91 -0.43 2.15
CA GLN A 47 -7.25 0.22 1.02
C GLN A 47 -6.05 -0.60 0.51
N GLN A 48 -5.78 -1.78 1.06
CA GLN A 48 -4.63 -2.62 0.73
C GLN A 48 -5.07 -3.89 0.01
N TYR A 49 -4.69 -4.02 -1.26
CA TYR A 49 -5.17 -5.09 -2.14
C TYR A 49 -4.75 -6.48 -1.67
N HIS A 50 -3.52 -6.62 -1.16
CA HIS A 50 -3.03 -7.89 -0.63
C HIS A 50 -3.73 -8.31 0.67
N HIS A 51 -4.13 -7.36 1.53
CA HIS A 51 -4.98 -7.66 2.69
C HIS A 51 -6.36 -8.16 2.22
N TRP A 52 -6.95 -7.50 1.22
CA TRP A 52 -8.20 -7.95 0.62
C TRP A 52 -8.08 -9.33 -0.02
N GLN A 53 -7.02 -9.62 -0.77
CA GLN A 53 -6.81 -10.96 -1.36
C GLN A 53 -6.79 -12.05 -0.27
N ASN A 54 -6.09 -11.79 0.84
CA ASN A 54 -6.01 -12.74 1.95
C ASN A 54 -7.36 -12.94 2.64
N LEU A 55 -8.11 -11.87 2.89
CA LEU A 55 -9.37 -11.91 3.63
C LEU A 55 -10.55 -12.36 2.77
N SER A 56 -10.62 -11.94 1.52
CA SER A 56 -11.70 -12.28 0.58
C SER A 56 -11.78 -13.79 0.29
N HIS A 57 -10.66 -14.51 0.36
CA HIS A 57 -10.67 -15.96 0.22
C HIS A 57 -11.54 -16.66 1.29
N ARG A 58 -11.63 -16.09 2.50
CA ARG A 58 -12.45 -16.63 3.60
C ARG A 58 -13.78 -15.90 3.79
N MET A 59 -13.81 -14.60 3.53
CA MET A 59 -14.95 -13.73 3.84
C MET A 59 -15.83 -13.42 2.61
N GLY A 60 -15.38 -13.76 1.39
CA GLY A 60 -16.10 -13.46 0.16
C GLY A 60 -16.46 -11.98 0.04
N GLU A 61 -17.72 -11.69 -0.27
CA GLU A 61 -18.25 -10.33 -0.45
C GLU A 61 -18.25 -9.46 0.81
N GLN A 62 -17.99 -10.05 1.99
CA GLN A 62 -17.85 -9.31 3.24
C GLN A 62 -16.50 -8.60 3.35
N ALA A 63 -15.52 -8.94 2.49
CA ALA A 63 -14.25 -8.22 2.39
C ALA A 63 -14.21 -7.34 1.14
N ARG A 64 -14.03 -6.03 1.35
CA ARG A 64 -14.08 -5.00 0.32
C ARG A 64 -12.76 -4.26 0.20
N TYR A 65 -12.35 -4.01 -1.03
CA TYR A 65 -11.18 -3.21 -1.38
C TYR A 65 -11.63 -1.96 -2.12
N GLY A 66 -11.15 -0.80 -1.69
CA GLY A 66 -11.46 0.47 -2.33
C GLY A 66 -10.79 1.64 -1.63
N LEU A 67 -10.69 2.78 -2.34
CA LEU A 67 -10.18 4.02 -1.74
C LEU A 67 -11.19 4.56 -0.72
N VAL A 68 -12.46 4.65 -1.10
CA VAL A 68 -13.55 5.19 -0.29
C VAL A 68 -14.56 4.09 -0.01
N ALA A 69 -15.00 4.00 1.24
CA ALA A 69 -15.98 3.02 1.65
C ALA A 69 -17.35 3.47 1.16
N GLN A 70 -18.19 2.52 0.74
CA GLN A 70 -19.56 2.78 0.34
C GLN A 70 -20.51 2.46 1.51
N ALA A 71 -21.74 2.99 1.45
CA ALA A 71 -22.75 2.72 2.47
C ALA A 71 -23.01 1.21 2.66
N GLU A 72 -22.94 0.44 1.59
CA GLU A 72 -23.08 -1.02 1.57
C GLU A 72 -21.96 -1.74 2.34
N ASP A 73 -20.74 -1.16 2.36
CA ASP A 73 -19.58 -1.76 3.03
C ASP A 73 -19.72 -1.74 4.55
N VAL A 74 -20.47 -0.77 5.10
CA VAL A 74 -20.68 -0.58 6.54
C VAL A 74 -22.09 -0.99 7.00
N GLN A 75 -22.94 -1.45 6.08
CA GLN A 75 -24.34 -1.69 6.34
C GLN A 75 -24.54 -2.79 7.40
N GLY A 76 -25.30 -2.44 8.44
CA GLY A 76 -25.65 -3.34 9.54
C GLY A 76 -24.55 -3.50 10.58
N CYS A 77 -23.41 -2.80 10.46
CA CYS A 77 -22.38 -2.78 11.47
C CYS A 77 -22.74 -1.81 12.61
N ASP A 78 -22.58 -2.28 13.85
CA ASP A 78 -22.75 -1.49 15.07
C ASP A 78 -21.43 -1.21 15.78
N THR A 79 -20.33 -1.79 15.27
CA THR A 79 -19.01 -1.73 15.88
C THR A 79 -17.93 -1.55 14.80
N LEU A 80 -17.03 -0.58 14.99
CA LEU A 80 -15.81 -0.42 14.21
C LEU A 80 -14.60 -0.90 15.03
N VAL A 81 -13.80 -1.80 14.47
CA VAL A 81 -12.46 -2.11 14.97
C VAL A 81 -11.44 -1.60 13.96
N TYR A 82 -10.77 -0.51 14.31
CA TYR A 82 -9.81 0.18 13.45
C TYR A 82 -8.37 -0.10 13.89
N PHE A 83 -7.58 -0.66 12.97
CA PHE A 83 -6.15 -0.92 13.16
C PHE A 83 -5.32 0.29 12.73
N TRP A 84 -4.68 0.92 13.70
CA TRP A 84 -3.95 2.17 13.51
C TRP A 84 -2.62 1.97 12.77
N THR A 85 -2.38 2.80 11.75
CA THR A 85 -1.10 2.89 11.03
C THR A 85 -0.31 4.15 11.39
N LYS A 86 0.99 4.16 11.09
CA LYS A 86 1.91 5.29 11.34
C LYS A 86 1.56 6.56 10.55
N ASN A 87 0.85 6.44 9.42
CA ASN A 87 0.55 7.56 8.54
C ASN A 87 -0.71 8.31 9.02
N LYS A 88 -0.55 9.34 9.85
CA LYS A 88 -1.68 10.08 10.43
C LYS A 88 -2.66 10.67 9.38
N PRO A 89 -2.20 11.27 8.26
CA PRO A 89 -3.12 11.71 7.22
C PRO A 89 -3.96 10.58 6.61
N GLU A 90 -3.37 9.40 6.40
CA GLU A 90 -4.10 8.21 5.94
C GLU A 90 -5.15 7.79 6.96
N VAL A 91 -4.77 7.76 8.24
CA VAL A 91 -5.69 7.44 9.33
C VAL A 91 -6.85 8.43 9.40
N GLN A 92 -6.57 9.72 9.27
CA GLN A 92 -7.60 10.76 9.25
C GLN A 92 -8.55 10.58 8.06
N PHE A 93 -8.03 10.28 6.87
CA PHE A 93 -8.84 10.00 5.69
C PHE A 93 -9.76 8.81 5.92
N GLN A 94 -9.20 7.68 6.39
CA GLN A 94 -9.94 6.44 6.58
C GLN A 94 -11.01 6.57 7.68
N LEU A 95 -10.67 7.16 8.83
CA LEU A 95 -11.62 7.34 9.93
C LEU A 95 -12.73 8.33 9.58
N GLN A 96 -12.44 9.47 8.92
CA GLN A 96 -13.51 10.38 8.50
C GLN A 96 -14.45 9.73 7.49
N ASN A 97 -13.91 9.00 6.51
CA ASN A 97 -14.69 8.20 5.57
C ASN A 97 -15.63 7.22 6.30
N LEU A 98 -15.08 6.33 7.13
CA LEU A 98 -15.85 5.28 7.80
C LEU A 98 -16.87 5.84 8.80
N LEU A 99 -16.46 6.79 9.63
CA LEU A 99 -17.35 7.38 10.65
C LEU A 99 -18.44 8.25 10.02
N SER A 100 -18.25 8.78 8.81
CA SER A 100 -19.31 9.51 8.10
C SER A 100 -20.46 8.60 7.65
N LEU A 101 -20.22 7.28 7.58
CA LEU A 101 -21.19 6.29 7.11
C LEU A 101 -21.77 5.45 8.26
N LEU A 102 -21.00 5.20 9.32
CA LEU A 102 -21.44 4.42 10.47
C LEU A 102 -22.51 5.17 11.29
N PRO A 103 -23.50 4.47 11.86
CA PRO A 103 -24.58 5.11 12.61
C PRO A 103 -24.06 5.75 13.90
N VAL A 104 -24.68 6.87 14.30
CA VAL A 104 -24.48 7.44 15.64
C VAL A 104 -24.83 6.39 16.70
N GLY A 105 -23.99 6.29 17.74
CA GLY A 105 -24.05 5.26 18.77
C GLY A 105 -23.21 4.02 18.47
N CYS A 106 -22.62 3.90 17.27
CA CYS A 106 -21.66 2.85 16.92
C CYS A 106 -20.48 2.83 17.90
N ASP A 107 -20.10 1.63 18.35
CA ASP A 107 -18.95 1.42 19.21
C ASP A 107 -17.66 1.46 18.37
N VAL A 108 -16.71 2.30 18.77
CA VAL A 108 -15.46 2.55 18.02
C VAL A 108 -14.27 2.08 18.84
N PHE A 109 -13.63 1.02 18.38
CA PHE A 109 -12.37 0.51 18.91
C PHE A 109 -11.22 0.94 18.01
N VAL A 110 -10.17 1.52 18.61
CA VAL A 110 -8.92 1.85 17.92
C VAL A 110 -7.78 1.09 18.60
N VAL A 111 -7.08 0.27 17.82
CA VAL A 111 -5.95 -0.54 18.31
C VAL A 111 -4.71 -0.27 17.48
N GLY A 112 -3.55 -0.19 18.12
CA GLY A 112 -2.28 -0.15 17.39
C GLY A 112 -1.07 0.03 18.26
N GLU A 113 0.10 -0.04 17.64
CA GLU A 113 1.37 0.09 18.36
C GLU A 113 1.64 1.52 18.83
N ASN A 114 2.18 1.68 20.04
CA ASN A 114 2.57 2.99 20.57
C ASN A 114 3.60 3.69 19.67
N ARG A 115 4.53 2.94 19.07
CA ARG A 115 5.54 3.49 18.14
C ARG A 115 4.93 4.01 16.83
N SER A 116 3.74 3.54 16.46
CA SER A 116 2.98 4.02 15.30
C SER A 116 2.11 5.24 15.65
N GLY A 117 2.17 5.72 16.89
CA GLY A 117 1.50 6.95 17.30
C GLY A 117 0.01 6.81 17.61
N VAL A 118 -0.47 5.61 17.94
CA VAL A 118 -1.90 5.34 18.23
C VAL A 118 -2.50 6.28 19.29
N ARG A 119 -1.68 6.81 20.21
CA ARG A 119 -2.12 7.79 21.23
C ARG A 119 -2.72 9.06 20.65
N SER A 120 -2.43 9.37 19.38
CA SER A 120 -3.04 10.50 18.68
C SER A 120 -4.51 10.26 18.31
N ALA A 121 -5.03 9.03 18.48
CA ALA A 121 -6.44 8.72 18.22
C ALA A 121 -7.39 9.58 19.06
N GLU A 122 -7.10 9.78 20.35
CA GLU A 122 -7.94 10.57 21.27
C GLU A 122 -8.17 11.98 20.73
N GLY A 123 -7.09 12.74 20.48
CA GLY A 123 -7.19 14.10 19.95
C GLY A 123 -7.63 14.16 18.48
N MET A 124 -7.40 13.12 17.68
CA MET A 124 -7.85 13.09 16.28
C MET A 124 -9.37 12.91 16.17
N LEU A 125 -9.96 12.16 17.11
CA LEU A 125 -11.37 11.77 17.09
C LEU A 125 -12.24 12.56 18.06
N GLU A 126 -11.67 13.40 18.94
CA GLU A 126 -12.38 14.13 20.01
C GLU A 126 -13.66 14.86 19.57
N GLN A 127 -13.73 15.25 18.30
CA GLN A 127 -14.91 15.92 17.75
C GLN A 127 -16.07 14.98 17.49
N TRP A 128 -15.86 13.67 17.30
CA TRP A 128 -16.86 12.70 16.87
C TRP A 128 -17.01 11.53 17.84
N VAL A 129 -15.94 11.17 18.53
CA VAL A 129 -15.86 10.03 19.45
C VAL A 129 -15.04 10.45 20.67
N THR A 130 -15.63 10.37 21.86
CA THR A 130 -14.86 10.47 23.11
C THR A 130 -14.22 9.12 23.39
N LEU A 131 -12.91 9.00 23.12
CA LEU A 131 -12.15 7.77 23.34
C LEU A 131 -11.59 7.68 24.76
N GLU A 132 -11.67 6.49 25.35
CA GLU A 132 -11.00 6.11 26.58
C GLU A 132 -10.05 4.94 26.32
N LYS A 133 -8.87 4.98 26.95
CA LYS A 133 -7.93 3.88 26.85
C LYS A 133 -8.33 2.71 27.75
N ILE A 134 -8.67 1.57 27.17
CA ILE A 134 -9.18 0.40 27.90
C ILE A 134 -8.14 -0.72 28.11
N ASP A 135 -7.09 -0.81 27.27
CA ASP A 135 -5.99 -1.75 27.48
C ASP A 135 -4.65 -1.21 26.94
N SER A 136 -3.56 -1.77 27.42
CA SER A 136 -2.19 -1.46 27.03
C SER A 136 -1.30 -2.69 27.20
N ALA A 137 -1.29 -3.59 26.22
CA ALA A 137 -0.44 -4.76 26.20
C ALA A 137 0.38 -4.84 24.90
N ARG A 138 1.46 -5.65 24.88
CA ARG A 138 2.30 -5.90 23.69
C ARG A 138 2.82 -4.63 22.99
N ARG A 139 3.07 -3.56 23.76
CA ARG A 139 3.45 -2.22 23.25
C ARG A 139 2.38 -1.57 22.37
N CYS A 140 1.14 -2.05 22.43
CA CYS A 140 -0.03 -1.47 21.80
C CYS A 140 -0.89 -0.71 22.82
N GLY A 141 -1.75 0.17 22.33
CA GLY A 141 -2.86 0.75 23.07
C GLY A 141 -4.17 0.34 22.42
N LEU A 142 -5.17 0.04 23.24
CA LEU A 142 -6.55 -0.18 22.82
C LEU A 142 -7.42 0.93 23.43
N TYR A 143 -8.18 1.58 22.57
CA TYR A 143 -9.07 2.68 22.90
C TYR A 143 -10.49 2.31 22.48
N HIS A 144 -11.47 2.73 23.26
CA HIS A 144 -12.88 2.52 23.00
C HIS A 144 -13.66 3.79 23.26
N GLY A 145 -14.70 4.03 22.46
CA GLY A 145 -15.65 5.11 22.65
C GLY A 145 -16.88 4.86 21.78
N ARG A 146 -17.83 5.79 21.81
CA ARG A 146 -19.03 5.75 20.96
C ARG A 146 -19.10 6.94 20.03
N LEU A 147 -19.58 6.71 18.82
CA LEU A 147 -19.76 7.75 17.82
C LEU A 147 -20.93 8.66 18.21
N ASP A 148 -20.62 9.88 18.65
CA ASP A 148 -21.61 10.87 19.09
C ASP A 148 -22.23 11.63 17.92
N ARG A 149 -21.44 11.89 16.87
CA ARG A 149 -21.88 12.55 15.63
C ARG A 149 -20.99 12.15 14.46
N GLN A 150 -21.58 12.08 13.27
CA GLN A 150 -20.85 11.77 12.04
C GLN A 150 -20.02 12.98 11.57
N PRO A 151 -18.75 12.80 11.13
CA PRO A 151 -18.02 13.80 10.38
C PRO A 151 -18.63 14.04 8.99
N THR A 152 -18.36 15.22 8.42
CA THR A 152 -18.46 15.41 6.97
C THR A 152 -17.22 14.85 6.29
N PHE A 153 -17.40 14.08 5.22
CA PHE A 153 -16.30 13.53 4.44
C PHE A 153 -16.42 13.90 2.96
N ASP A 154 -15.33 14.44 2.41
CA ASP A 154 -15.15 14.68 0.98
C ASP A 154 -13.73 14.24 0.59
N ALA A 155 -13.64 13.15 -0.17
CA ALA A 155 -12.36 12.59 -0.58
C ALA A 155 -11.50 13.57 -1.40
N SER A 156 -12.12 14.50 -2.15
CA SER A 156 -11.40 15.45 -3.00
C SER A 156 -10.61 16.48 -2.18
N ALA A 157 -11.04 16.77 -0.94
CA ALA A 157 -10.37 17.71 -0.04
C ALA A 157 -9.05 17.19 0.54
N PHE A 158 -8.74 15.90 0.38
CA PHE A 158 -7.52 15.28 0.91
C PHE A 158 -6.38 15.16 -0.11
N GLY A 159 -6.69 15.37 -1.39
CA GLY A 159 -5.71 15.35 -2.47
C GLY A 159 -4.69 16.48 -2.33
N HIS A 160 -3.46 16.20 -2.77
CA HIS A 160 -2.42 17.20 -2.91
C HIS A 160 -1.83 17.12 -4.31
N THR A 161 -1.48 18.28 -4.87
CA THR A 161 -0.88 18.40 -6.19
C THR A 161 0.39 19.21 -6.07
N TYR A 162 1.49 18.75 -6.66
CA TYR A 162 2.73 19.50 -6.73
C TYR A 162 3.37 19.38 -8.11
N GLN A 163 4.27 20.32 -8.42
CA GLN A 163 5.07 20.30 -9.65
C GLN A 163 6.42 19.66 -9.37
N LEU A 164 6.83 18.74 -10.24
CA LEU A 164 8.14 18.11 -10.26
C LEU A 164 8.76 18.30 -11.63
N ASN A 165 9.60 19.33 -11.79
CA ASN A 165 10.03 19.81 -13.10
C ASN A 165 8.78 20.13 -13.96
N ASP A 166 8.65 19.48 -15.12
CA ASP A 166 7.52 19.64 -16.04
C ASP A 166 6.37 18.65 -15.77
N LEU A 167 6.42 17.89 -14.66
CA LEU A 167 5.42 16.88 -14.29
C LEU A 167 4.47 17.41 -13.20
N THR A 168 3.17 17.40 -13.47
CA THR A 168 2.13 17.63 -12.46
C THR A 168 1.86 16.32 -11.72
N VAL A 169 2.17 16.25 -10.42
CA VAL A 169 1.98 15.03 -9.62
C VAL A 169 0.78 15.19 -8.71
N HIS A 170 -0.13 14.23 -8.77
CA HIS A 170 -1.25 14.09 -7.83
C HIS A 170 -0.93 13.01 -6.80
N THR A 171 -1.27 13.27 -5.55
CA THR A 171 -1.07 12.32 -4.45
C THR A 171 -2.25 12.36 -3.48
N LEU A 172 -2.43 11.27 -2.75
CA LEU A 172 -3.42 11.11 -1.71
C LEU A 172 -2.73 10.79 -0.36
N PRO A 173 -3.46 10.85 0.76
CA PRO A 173 -2.94 10.36 2.05
C PRO A 173 -2.48 8.90 1.96
N GLY A 174 -1.41 8.55 2.67
CA GLY A 174 -0.84 7.20 2.65
C GLY A 174 0.07 6.89 1.45
N VAL A 175 0.01 7.65 0.36
CA VAL A 175 0.82 7.42 -0.85
C VAL A 175 2.28 7.84 -0.63
N PHE A 176 3.21 7.01 -1.08
CA PHE A 176 4.65 7.32 -1.08
C PHE A 176 4.94 8.49 -2.04
N SER A 177 5.93 9.32 -1.70
CA SER A 177 6.25 10.57 -2.43
C SER A 177 5.17 11.67 -2.34
N ARG A 178 4.35 11.67 -1.27
CA ARG A 178 3.37 12.74 -1.02
C ARG A 178 4.00 14.14 -1.01
N ASP A 179 5.17 14.26 -0.40
CA ASP A 179 5.85 15.54 -0.18
C ASP A 179 6.93 15.83 -1.24
N GLY A 180 7.05 14.98 -2.27
CA GLY A 180 8.03 15.14 -3.35
C GLY A 180 8.74 13.85 -3.76
N LEU A 181 9.59 13.97 -4.79
CA LEU A 181 10.42 12.89 -5.30
C LEU A 181 11.47 12.47 -4.26
N ASP A 182 11.47 11.20 -3.86
CA ASP A 182 12.49 10.68 -2.95
C ASP A 182 13.84 10.46 -3.67
N SER A 183 14.92 10.45 -2.90
CA SER A 183 16.27 10.27 -3.43
C SER A 183 16.51 8.96 -4.16
N GLY A 184 15.77 7.89 -3.81
CA GLY A 184 15.86 6.61 -4.50
C GLY A 184 15.22 6.70 -5.88
N SER A 185 14.00 7.23 -5.98
CA SER A 185 13.36 7.48 -7.27
C SER A 185 14.16 8.44 -8.14
N ALA A 186 14.73 9.51 -7.57
CA ALA A 186 15.62 10.42 -8.30
C ALA A 186 16.85 9.70 -8.87
N LEU A 187 17.47 8.82 -8.08
CA LEU A 187 18.61 8.03 -8.55
C LEU A 187 18.18 7.06 -9.67
N LEU A 188 17.03 6.40 -9.54
CA LEU A 188 16.49 5.51 -10.59
C LEU A 188 16.24 6.27 -11.90
N LEU A 189 15.57 7.42 -11.82
CA LEU A 189 15.29 8.30 -12.96
C LEU A 189 16.56 8.74 -13.69
N SER A 190 17.66 8.96 -12.96
CA SER A 190 18.95 9.36 -13.54
C SER A 190 19.54 8.31 -14.49
N THR A 191 19.13 7.04 -14.35
CA THR A 191 19.62 5.93 -15.17
C THR A 191 18.86 5.74 -16.47
N PHE A 192 17.71 6.41 -16.66
CA PHE A 192 16.91 6.25 -17.87
C PHE A 192 17.56 6.96 -19.05
N THR A 193 17.76 6.20 -20.13
CA THR A 193 18.29 6.68 -21.40
C THR A 193 17.15 7.21 -22.27
N ALA A 194 17.45 8.25 -23.05
CA ALA A 194 16.50 8.79 -24.02
C ALA A 194 16.18 7.75 -25.10
N HIS A 195 14.99 7.86 -25.70
CA HIS A 195 14.51 6.99 -26.77
C HIS A 195 14.31 5.53 -26.38
N THR A 196 14.05 5.24 -25.10
CA THR A 196 13.51 3.94 -24.67
C THR A 196 12.19 3.69 -25.39
N LYS A 197 11.91 2.43 -25.75
CA LYS A 197 10.69 2.00 -26.44
C LYS A 197 10.18 0.72 -25.81
N GLY A 198 8.92 0.39 -26.07
CA GLY A 198 8.34 -0.88 -25.63
C GLY A 198 7.42 -0.73 -24.43
N LYS A 199 7.05 -1.86 -23.84
CA LYS A 199 6.15 -1.92 -22.69
C LYS A 199 6.95 -1.78 -21.39
N VAL A 200 6.55 -0.84 -20.54
CA VAL A 200 7.15 -0.60 -19.23
C VAL A 200 6.12 -0.88 -18.15
N LEU A 201 6.49 -1.70 -17.17
CA LEU A 201 5.70 -1.97 -15.96
C LEU A 201 6.36 -1.31 -14.75
N ASP A 202 5.64 -0.43 -14.07
CA ASP A 202 6.04 0.18 -12.80
C ASP A 202 5.34 -0.52 -11.63
N ILE A 203 6.10 -1.25 -10.81
CA ILE A 203 5.57 -2.03 -9.68
C ILE A 203 5.81 -1.29 -8.38
N GLY A 204 4.74 -1.10 -7.60
CA GLY A 204 4.75 -0.21 -6.44
C GLY A 204 4.79 1.25 -6.92
N CYS A 205 3.88 1.58 -7.85
CA CYS A 205 3.96 2.83 -8.61
C CYS A 205 3.74 4.08 -7.76
N GLY A 206 3.14 3.98 -6.57
CA GLY A 206 2.89 5.13 -5.70
C GLY A 206 2.04 6.19 -6.41
N ALA A 207 2.55 7.42 -6.54
CA ALA A 207 1.90 8.49 -7.29
C ALA A 207 2.15 8.46 -8.81
N GLY A 208 2.82 7.42 -9.34
CA GLY A 208 3.07 7.21 -10.76
C GLY A 208 4.26 8.00 -11.32
N VAL A 209 5.08 8.60 -10.46
CA VAL A 209 6.14 9.55 -10.84
C VAL A 209 7.21 8.90 -11.74
N LEU A 210 7.63 7.67 -11.44
CA LEU A 210 8.65 6.97 -12.21
C LEU A 210 8.17 6.72 -13.65
N ALA A 211 7.00 6.09 -13.81
CA ALA A 211 6.43 5.83 -15.12
C ALA A 211 6.12 7.13 -15.89
N ALA A 212 5.50 8.13 -15.22
CA ALA A 212 5.10 9.38 -15.86
C ALA A 212 6.28 10.25 -16.31
N SER A 213 7.47 10.05 -15.75
CA SER A 213 8.69 10.76 -16.17
C SER A 213 9.32 10.21 -17.47
N LEU A 214 8.95 9.00 -17.91
CA LEU A 214 9.55 8.36 -19.07
C LEU A 214 9.17 8.99 -20.42
N PRO A 215 7.88 9.27 -20.71
CA PRO A 215 7.45 9.69 -22.05
C PRO A 215 8.12 10.97 -22.57
N ALA A 216 8.48 11.91 -21.68
CA ALA A 216 9.15 13.15 -22.05
C ALA A 216 10.47 12.93 -22.82
N ARG A 217 11.21 11.86 -22.48
CA ARG A 217 12.46 11.48 -23.17
C ARG A 217 12.32 10.22 -24.03
N SER A 218 11.21 9.50 -23.88
CA SER A 218 10.96 8.20 -24.48
C SER A 218 9.50 8.07 -24.95
N PRO A 219 9.05 8.86 -25.93
CA PRO A 219 7.63 8.98 -26.31
C PRO A 219 7.01 7.71 -26.92
N LYS A 220 7.79 6.64 -27.11
CA LYS A 220 7.35 5.35 -27.66
C LYS A 220 7.22 4.26 -26.60
N VAL A 221 7.29 4.63 -25.32
CA VAL A 221 6.95 3.71 -24.22
C VAL A 221 5.44 3.58 -24.10
N ARG A 222 4.98 2.42 -23.67
CA ARG A 222 3.60 2.17 -23.24
C ARG A 222 3.65 1.77 -21.79
N LEU A 223 2.80 2.37 -20.96
CA LEU A 223 2.92 2.32 -19.52
C LEU A 223 1.88 1.37 -18.90
N TRP A 224 2.35 0.53 -17.99
CA TRP A 224 1.55 -0.22 -17.03
C TRP A 224 2.05 0.12 -15.64
N LEU A 225 1.14 0.37 -14.72
CA LEU A 225 1.44 0.75 -13.35
C LEU A 225 0.59 -0.12 -12.43
N CYS A 226 1.19 -0.67 -11.39
CA CYS A 226 0.43 -1.38 -10.37
C CYS A 226 0.94 -1.12 -8.96
N ASP A 227 0.00 -1.13 -8.02
CA ASP A 227 0.26 -0.96 -6.59
C ASP A 227 -0.77 -1.79 -5.80
N VAL A 228 -0.46 -2.08 -4.54
CA VAL A 228 -1.45 -2.67 -3.63
C VAL A 228 -2.37 -1.60 -3.04
N HIS A 229 -1.91 -0.36 -2.96
CA HIS A 229 -2.60 0.69 -2.22
C HIS A 229 -3.61 1.43 -3.11
N ALA A 230 -4.89 1.41 -2.73
CA ALA A 230 -5.96 2.04 -3.51
C ALA A 230 -5.71 3.53 -3.76
N ALA A 231 -5.14 4.24 -2.79
CA ALA A 231 -4.79 5.65 -2.95
C ALA A 231 -3.65 5.86 -3.96
N ALA A 232 -2.70 4.92 -4.06
CA ALA A 232 -1.63 4.97 -5.06
C ALA A 232 -2.17 4.74 -6.47
N ILE A 233 -3.13 3.82 -6.63
CA ILE A 233 -3.82 3.59 -7.91
C ILE A 233 -4.52 4.87 -8.38
N GLU A 234 -5.32 5.50 -7.52
CA GLU A 234 -6.04 6.73 -7.90
C GLU A 234 -5.09 7.92 -8.10
N ALA A 235 -4.05 8.05 -7.29
CA ALA A 235 -3.00 9.06 -7.46
C ALA A 235 -2.26 8.90 -8.81
N SER A 236 -1.87 7.67 -9.15
CA SER A 236 -1.19 7.36 -10.42
C SER A 236 -2.07 7.67 -11.63
N LYS A 237 -3.36 7.31 -11.60
CA LYS A 237 -4.31 7.67 -12.66
C LYS A 237 -4.43 9.18 -12.82
N ALA A 238 -4.58 9.91 -11.73
CA ALA A 238 -4.68 11.37 -11.74
C ALA A 238 -3.39 12.01 -12.27
N THR A 239 -2.21 11.52 -11.86
CA THR A 239 -0.91 11.98 -12.39
C THR A 239 -0.80 11.74 -13.90
N LEU A 240 -1.14 10.56 -14.41
CA LEU A 240 -1.10 10.32 -15.86
C LEU A 240 -2.04 11.26 -16.61
N ALA A 241 -3.28 11.39 -16.15
CA ALA A 241 -4.29 12.24 -16.76
C ALA A 241 -3.88 13.73 -16.81
N ALA A 242 -3.32 14.26 -15.70
CA ALA A 242 -2.88 15.65 -15.61
C ALA A 242 -1.73 16.00 -16.56
N ASN A 243 -0.97 15.01 -17.01
CA ASN A 243 0.14 15.18 -17.95
C ASN A 243 -0.20 14.71 -19.38
N GLY A 244 -1.47 14.37 -19.66
CA GLY A 244 -1.91 13.89 -20.96
C GLY A 244 -1.25 12.57 -21.37
N LEU A 245 -0.92 11.72 -20.39
CA LEU A 245 -0.25 10.44 -20.60
C LEU A 245 -1.26 9.29 -20.58
N GLU A 246 -1.09 8.35 -21.51
CA GLU A 246 -1.85 7.10 -21.52
C GLU A 246 -1.09 6.01 -20.75
N GLY A 247 -1.83 5.19 -20.01
CA GLY A 247 -1.29 4.03 -19.31
C GLY A 247 -2.38 3.22 -18.61
N GLU A 248 -2.10 1.95 -18.36
CA GLU A 248 -2.98 1.06 -17.61
C GLU A 248 -2.56 1.07 -16.13
N VAL A 249 -3.46 1.47 -15.23
CA VAL A 249 -3.20 1.51 -13.79
C VAL A 249 -4.18 0.59 -13.07
N PHE A 250 -3.66 -0.41 -12.35
CA PHE A 250 -4.47 -1.45 -11.74
C PHE A 250 -3.90 -1.93 -10.40
N ALA A 251 -4.77 -2.43 -9.52
CA ALA A 251 -4.35 -3.01 -8.25
C ALA A 251 -3.70 -4.37 -8.48
N SER A 252 -2.55 -4.63 -7.83
CA SER A 252 -1.87 -5.93 -7.90
C SER A 252 -0.97 -6.11 -6.68
N ASN A 253 -0.94 -7.34 -6.14
CA ASN A 253 0.07 -7.74 -5.18
C ASN A 253 1.32 -8.22 -5.94
N VAL A 254 2.23 -7.29 -6.19
CA VAL A 254 3.39 -7.48 -7.07
C VAL A 254 2.90 -7.91 -8.47
N PHE A 255 2.96 -9.20 -8.80
CA PHE A 255 2.58 -9.73 -10.11
C PHE A 255 1.22 -10.44 -10.15
N SER A 256 0.46 -10.48 -9.04
CA SER A 256 -0.76 -11.31 -8.95
C SER A 256 -1.76 -11.09 -10.09
N ASP A 257 -1.90 -9.85 -10.54
CA ASP A 257 -2.87 -9.44 -11.57
C ASP A 257 -2.17 -8.88 -12.81
N VAL A 258 -0.85 -9.01 -12.89
CA VAL A 258 -0.05 -8.58 -14.04
C VAL A 258 -0.22 -9.60 -15.17
N THR A 259 -0.74 -9.14 -16.32
CA THR A 259 -0.87 -9.97 -17.51
C THR A 259 0.13 -9.59 -18.60
N GLY A 260 0.64 -10.59 -19.30
CA GLY A 260 1.59 -10.40 -20.41
C GLY A 260 3.04 -10.19 -19.99
N ARG A 261 3.84 -9.74 -20.97
CA ARG A 261 5.28 -9.51 -20.85
C ARG A 261 5.66 -8.09 -21.25
N PHE A 262 6.74 -7.61 -20.63
CA PHE A 262 7.24 -6.25 -20.68
C PHE A 262 8.68 -6.20 -21.17
N ASP A 263 9.07 -5.09 -21.77
CA ASP A 263 10.44 -4.84 -22.20
C ASP A 263 11.27 -4.24 -21.05
N MET A 264 10.59 -3.58 -20.10
CA MET A 264 11.20 -3.07 -18.88
C MET A 264 10.25 -3.22 -17.69
N ILE A 265 10.75 -3.68 -16.55
CA ILE A 265 10.08 -3.61 -15.26
C ILE A 265 10.90 -2.67 -14.38
N ILE A 266 10.26 -1.66 -13.80
CA ILE A 266 10.88 -0.69 -12.89
C ILE A 266 10.21 -0.77 -11.52
N SER A 267 10.97 -0.52 -10.46
CA SER A 267 10.40 -0.43 -9.12
C SER A 267 11.31 0.33 -8.15
N ASN A 268 10.69 1.05 -7.22
CA ASN A 268 11.30 1.53 -5.99
C ASN A 268 10.57 0.86 -4.80
N PRO A 269 10.93 -0.38 -4.44
CA PRO A 269 10.21 -1.13 -3.41
C PRO A 269 10.24 -0.41 -2.06
N PRO A 270 9.19 -0.53 -1.22
CA PRO A 270 9.18 0.10 0.09
C PRO A 270 10.31 -0.43 0.98
N PHE A 271 11.08 0.49 1.57
CA PHE A 271 12.08 0.17 2.59
C PHE A 271 11.53 0.47 3.97
N HIS A 272 11.30 -0.56 4.78
CA HIS A 272 11.20 -0.40 6.22
C HIS A 272 12.48 -0.96 6.83
N GLU A 273 13.14 -0.13 7.65
CA GLU A 273 14.43 -0.43 8.27
C GLU A 273 14.37 -1.76 9.05
N GLY A 274 14.78 -2.85 8.39
CA GLY A 274 15.02 -4.15 9.02
C GLY A 274 13.81 -5.07 9.22
N THR A 275 12.65 -4.87 8.59
CA THR A 275 11.56 -5.87 8.66
C THR A 275 11.76 -6.97 7.62
N GLN A 276 11.65 -8.24 8.05
CA GLN A 276 11.72 -9.41 7.15
C GLN A 276 10.73 -9.28 5.97
N THR A 277 9.54 -8.73 6.23
CA THR A 277 8.49 -8.49 5.23
C THR A 277 8.95 -7.64 4.04
N SER A 278 9.79 -6.62 4.25
CA SER A 278 10.28 -5.77 3.15
C SER A 278 11.25 -6.53 2.24
N LEU A 279 12.05 -7.44 2.82
CA LEU A 279 12.96 -8.29 2.06
C LEU A 279 12.20 -9.32 1.23
N ASP A 280 11.15 -9.93 1.79
CA ASP A 280 10.34 -10.93 1.10
C ASP A 280 9.60 -10.34 -0.10
N ALA A 281 9.05 -9.12 0.05
CA ALA A 281 8.41 -8.40 -1.05
C ALA A 281 9.41 -8.12 -2.20
N ALA A 282 10.62 -7.68 -1.86
CA ALA A 282 11.68 -7.45 -2.83
C ALA A 282 12.15 -8.73 -3.54
N GLN A 283 12.28 -9.84 -2.81
CA GLN A 283 12.63 -11.13 -3.41
C GLN A 283 11.52 -11.64 -4.35
N THR A 284 10.27 -11.48 -3.93
CA THR A 284 9.09 -11.85 -4.74
C THR A 284 9.06 -11.05 -6.04
N LEU A 285 9.35 -9.76 -5.97
CA LEU A 285 9.50 -8.89 -7.14
C LEU A 285 10.61 -9.39 -8.09
N ILE A 286 11.81 -9.64 -7.58
CA ILE A 286 12.95 -10.06 -8.42
C ILE A 286 12.66 -11.41 -9.08
N ARG A 287 12.21 -12.39 -8.29
CA ARG A 287 11.92 -13.75 -8.79
C ARG A 287 10.73 -13.77 -9.74
N GLY A 288 9.71 -12.95 -9.52
CA GLY A 288 8.53 -12.88 -10.38
C GLY A 288 8.81 -12.23 -11.74
N ALA A 289 9.75 -11.27 -11.80
CA ALA A 289 10.03 -10.50 -12.99
C ALA A 289 10.39 -11.34 -14.23
N VAL A 290 11.07 -12.49 -14.07
CA VAL A 290 11.44 -13.38 -15.20
C VAL A 290 10.24 -13.95 -15.96
N LYS A 291 9.08 -14.05 -15.30
CA LYS A 291 7.83 -14.53 -15.93
C LYS A 291 7.17 -13.46 -16.78
N HIS A 292 7.48 -12.19 -16.48
CA HIS A 292 6.85 -11.02 -17.09
C HIS A 292 7.82 -10.19 -17.96
N LEU A 293 9.07 -10.62 -18.16
CA LEU A 293 9.99 -9.96 -19.09
C LEU A 293 10.02 -10.64 -20.45
N ASN A 294 10.05 -9.86 -21.53
CA ASN A 294 10.44 -10.35 -22.85
C ASN A 294 11.91 -10.77 -22.85
N THR A 295 12.31 -11.68 -23.75
CA THR A 295 13.74 -11.97 -23.94
C THR A 295 14.48 -10.69 -24.33
N GLY A 296 15.54 -10.36 -23.59
CA GLY A 296 16.27 -9.11 -23.72
C GLY A 296 15.66 -7.94 -22.93
N GLY A 297 14.49 -8.12 -22.31
CA GLY A 297 13.88 -7.15 -21.41
C GLY A 297 14.62 -7.08 -20.07
N GLU A 298 14.46 -5.97 -19.36
CA GLU A 298 15.25 -5.68 -18.16
C GLU A 298 14.42 -5.32 -16.93
N LEU A 299 14.89 -5.76 -15.77
CA LEU A 299 14.45 -5.31 -14.46
C LEU A 299 15.39 -4.20 -13.99
N ARG A 300 14.84 -3.05 -13.61
CA ARG A 300 15.59 -1.97 -12.92
C ARG A 300 14.96 -1.69 -11.56
N ILE A 301 15.75 -1.84 -10.50
CA ILE A 301 15.30 -1.62 -9.13
C ILE A 301 16.28 -0.69 -8.42
N VAL A 302 15.76 0.35 -7.77
CA VAL A 302 16.55 1.08 -6.77
C VAL A 302 16.37 0.43 -5.40
N ALA A 303 17.46 0.26 -4.65
CA ALA A 303 17.38 -0.24 -3.29
C ALA A 303 18.48 0.28 -2.36
N ASN A 304 18.23 0.19 -1.05
CA ASN A 304 19.25 0.45 -0.05
C ASN A 304 20.44 -0.51 -0.23
N ALA A 305 21.66 0.04 -0.20
CA ALA A 305 22.88 -0.70 -0.54
C ALA A 305 23.21 -1.88 0.39
N PHE A 306 22.67 -1.90 1.61
CA PHE A 306 22.92 -2.94 2.61
C PHE A 306 22.03 -4.19 2.46
N LEU A 307 20.98 -4.13 1.64
CA LEU A 307 20.05 -5.24 1.47
C LEU A 307 20.60 -6.24 0.42
N PRO A 308 20.36 -7.55 0.58
CA PRO A 308 20.97 -8.60 -0.23
C PRO A 308 20.34 -8.77 -1.64
N TYR A 309 20.00 -7.67 -2.31
CA TYR A 309 19.50 -7.68 -3.70
C TYR A 309 20.46 -8.33 -4.70
N PRO A 310 21.80 -8.07 -4.66
CA PRO A 310 22.75 -8.65 -5.61
C PRO A 310 22.66 -10.17 -5.70
N GLN A 311 22.60 -10.85 -4.55
CA GLN A 311 22.52 -12.30 -4.48
C GLN A 311 21.24 -12.82 -5.17
N VAL A 312 20.09 -12.23 -4.87
CA VAL A 312 18.80 -12.67 -5.42
C VAL A 312 18.72 -12.38 -6.93
N LEU A 313 19.30 -11.25 -7.38
CA LEU A 313 19.40 -10.91 -8.79
C LEU A 313 20.28 -11.93 -9.54
N ASP A 314 21.46 -12.26 -9.01
CA ASP A 314 22.37 -13.24 -9.63
C ASP A 314 21.77 -14.65 -9.64
N GLU A 315 21.12 -15.06 -8.56
CA GLU A 315 20.41 -16.35 -8.50
C GLU A 315 19.28 -16.45 -9.53
N THR A 316 18.60 -15.33 -9.82
CA THR A 316 17.41 -15.30 -10.68
C THR A 316 17.75 -15.05 -12.16
N PHE A 317 18.61 -14.07 -12.43
CA PHE A 317 18.96 -13.59 -13.77
C PHE A 317 20.33 -14.08 -14.26
N GLY A 318 21.16 -14.65 -13.38
CA GLY A 318 22.52 -15.10 -13.65
C GLY A 318 23.58 -14.02 -13.41
N SER A 319 23.23 -12.75 -13.61
CA SER A 319 24.10 -11.60 -13.35
C SER A 319 23.29 -10.31 -13.20
N HIS A 320 23.85 -9.32 -12.51
CA HIS A 320 23.35 -7.96 -12.47
C HIS A 320 24.43 -6.91 -12.76
N GLU A 321 23.99 -5.70 -13.07
CA GLU A 321 24.80 -4.50 -13.21
C GLU A 321 24.35 -3.44 -12.19
N VAL A 322 25.28 -2.64 -11.67
CA VAL A 322 24.97 -1.44 -10.88
C VAL A 322 25.10 -0.23 -11.79
N LEU A 323 23.97 0.39 -12.14
CA LEU A 323 23.94 1.54 -13.05
C LEU A 323 24.32 2.86 -12.37
N ALA A 324 23.94 3.01 -11.12
CA ALA A 324 24.19 4.20 -10.32
C ALA A 324 24.20 3.86 -8.84
N GLN A 325 24.93 4.64 -8.04
CA GLN A 325 24.95 4.48 -6.58
C GLN A 325 25.19 5.81 -5.87
N THR A 326 24.67 5.89 -4.64
CA THR A 326 24.98 6.90 -3.64
C THR A 326 25.48 6.22 -2.38
N GLY A 327 25.75 6.97 -1.31
CA GLY A 327 26.06 6.38 0.00
C GLY A 327 24.92 5.55 0.59
N ARG A 328 23.67 5.73 0.12
CA ARG A 328 22.48 5.06 0.66
C ARG A 328 21.83 4.08 -0.32
N PHE A 329 21.75 4.44 -1.60
CA PHE A 329 20.99 3.70 -2.61
C PHE A 329 21.87 3.19 -3.75
N LYS A 330 21.48 2.06 -4.34
CA LYS A 330 22.03 1.51 -5.59
C LYS A 330 20.89 1.26 -6.56
N VAL A 331 21.12 1.55 -7.85
CA VAL A 331 20.23 1.16 -8.94
C VAL A 331 20.82 -0.07 -9.60
N TYR A 332 20.10 -1.17 -9.50
CA TYR A 332 20.45 -2.44 -10.11
C TYR A 332 19.72 -2.61 -11.43
N ARG A 333 20.39 -3.24 -12.39
CA ARG A 333 19.84 -3.69 -13.66
C ARG A 333 20.11 -5.17 -13.84
N ALA A 334 19.10 -5.93 -14.23
CA ALA A 334 19.25 -7.33 -14.63
C ALA A 334 18.46 -7.59 -15.92
N VAL A 335 19.05 -8.35 -16.86
CA VAL A 335 18.48 -8.60 -18.19
C VAL A 335 18.00 -10.04 -18.28
N TYR A 336 16.78 -10.25 -18.74
CA TYR A 336 16.23 -11.57 -18.96
C TYR A 336 16.80 -12.19 -20.25
N GLY A 337 17.68 -13.19 -20.11
CA GLY A 337 18.28 -13.94 -21.21
C GLY A 337 18.00 -15.45 -21.13
N ARG A 338 18.44 -16.22 -22.13
CA ARG A 338 18.25 -17.69 -22.21
C ARG A 338 18.86 -18.48 -21.04
N GLY A 339 19.71 -17.88 -20.21
CA GLY A 339 20.31 -18.48 -19.01
C GLY A 339 19.54 -18.22 -17.70
N ALA A 340 18.52 -17.37 -17.71
CA ALA A 340 17.73 -17.06 -16.51
C ALA A 340 16.85 -18.26 -16.13
N LYS A 341 17.01 -18.79 -14.91
CA LYS A 341 16.26 -19.95 -14.43
C LYS A 341 14.90 -19.48 -13.90
N ALA A 342 13.84 -19.68 -14.68
CA ALA A 342 12.49 -19.69 -14.13
C ALA A 342 12.34 -21.00 -13.33
N ARG A 343 12.45 -20.94 -12.00
CA ARG A 343 12.07 -22.04 -11.12
C ARG A 343 10.63 -21.86 -10.64
#